data_AF-A0A849KL68-F1
#
_entry.id   AF-A0A849KL68-F1
#
_cell.length_a   1.000
_cell.length_b   1.000
_cell.length_c   1.000
_cell.angle_alpha   90.00
_cell.angle_beta   90.00
_cell.angle_gamma   90.00
#
_symmetry.space_group_name_H-M   'P 1'
#
loop_
_entity.id
_entity.type
_entity.pdbx_description
1 polymer ?
#
loop_
_entity_poly.entity_id
_entity_poly.type
_entity_poly.pdbx_seq_one_letter_code
_entity_poly.pdbx_strand_id
1 'polypeptide(L)'
;MKKYYLLPFLFAFMASHAFASETGRTPSKDLQIMEKSSKGSTANRGGVIFFKNLVLISLRNVGTTDVDLKNVCFFLADDPTNKSKVDTVEEKLNTGILKPGQEITGNVGFSAPDVSVYEFGGIQASMNCP
;
A
#
# COMPACT_ATOMS: atom_id res chain seq x y z
N MET A 1 36.98 -48.88 41.75
CA MET A 1 36.21 -49.65 40.75
C MET A 1 35.06 -48.79 40.24
N LYS A 2 34.76 -48.90 38.94
CA LYS A 2 33.66 -48.31 38.15
C LYS A 2 33.68 -46.80 37.84
N LYS A 3 34.11 -46.53 36.60
CA LYS A 3 33.84 -45.33 35.79
C LYS A 3 32.34 -45.27 35.46
N TYR A 4 31.76 -44.06 35.49
CA TYR A 4 30.55 -43.75 34.74
C TYR A 4 30.70 -42.36 34.11
N TYR A 5 30.74 -42.35 32.77
CA TYR A 5 30.67 -41.18 31.90
C TYR A 5 29.25 -40.64 31.90
N LEU A 6 29.07 -39.33 32.03
CA LEU A 6 27.82 -38.65 31.69
C LEU A 6 28.15 -37.34 30.96
N LEU A 7 28.16 -37.44 29.63
CA LEU A 7 28.01 -36.32 28.70
C LEU A 7 26.65 -35.65 28.95
N PRO A 8 26.57 -34.32 28.97
CA PRO A 8 25.40 -33.61 28.47
C PRO A 8 25.74 -33.05 27.08
N PHE A 9 25.47 -33.87 26.07
CA PHE A 9 25.07 -33.37 24.76
C PHE A 9 23.62 -32.92 24.92
N LEU A 10 23.25 -31.64 24.72
CA LEU A 10 21.93 -31.30 24.15
C LEU A 10 21.76 -29.78 23.96
N PHE A 11 21.76 -29.43 22.67
CA PHE A 11 20.89 -28.44 22.01
C PHE A 11 21.11 -26.95 22.30
N ALA A 12 22.00 -26.36 21.50
CA ALA A 12 21.88 -24.96 21.10
C ALA A 12 20.59 -24.79 20.29
N PHE A 13 19.58 -24.17 20.88
CA PHE A 13 18.35 -23.74 20.21
C PHE A 13 18.70 -22.48 19.39
N MET A 14 19.18 -22.64 18.15
CA MET A 14 19.21 -21.53 17.20
C MET A 14 17.77 -21.20 16.83
N ALA A 15 17.19 -20.20 17.52
CA ALA A 15 15.97 -19.55 17.07
C ALA A 15 16.30 -18.71 15.81
N SER A 16 16.34 -19.37 14.66
CA SER A 16 16.28 -18.70 13.37
C SER A 16 14.93 -18.00 13.27
N HIS A 17 14.91 -16.72 13.62
CA HIS A 17 13.79 -15.84 13.32
C HIS A 17 13.78 -15.66 11.81
N ALA A 18 13.08 -16.54 11.11
CA ALA A 18 12.67 -16.29 9.75
C ALA A 18 11.75 -15.06 9.84
N PHE A 19 12.28 -13.90 9.43
CA PHE A 19 11.42 -12.78 9.08
C PHE A 19 10.55 -13.28 7.94
N ALA A 20 9.29 -13.59 8.27
CA ALA A 20 8.25 -13.70 7.27
C ALA A 20 8.24 -12.36 6.56
N SER A 21 8.77 -12.33 5.33
CA SER A 21 8.55 -11.22 4.42
C SER A 21 7.05 -11.19 4.19
N GLU A 22 6.34 -10.33 4.93
CA GLU A 22 5.02 -9.92 4.51
C GLU A 22 5.15 -9.48 3.06
N THR A 23 4.36 -10.07 2.18
CA THR A 23 4.23 -9.63 0.79
C THR A 23 3.52 -8.28 0.80
N GLY A 24 4.19 -7.26 1.34
CA GLY A 24 3.74 -5.89 1.39
C GLY A 24 3.81 -5.31 -0.02
N ARG A 25 2.80 -4.50 -0.37
CA ARG A 25 2.83 -3.72 -1.60
C ARG A 25 4.08 -2.86 -1.58
N THR A 26 5.03 -3.15 -2.48
CA THR A 26 6.27 -2.37 -2.56
C THR A 26 5.99 -1.13 -3.40
N PRO A 27 6.23 0.09 -2.88
CA PRO A 27 6.06 1.31 -3.65
C PRO A 27 6.94 1.30 -4.91
N SER A 28 6.39 1.77 -6.02
CA SER A 28 7.16 1.94 -7.25
C SER A 28 8.16 3.09 -7.08
N LYS A 29 9.43 2.84 -7.45
CA LYS A 29 10.48 3.88 -7.53
C LYS A 29 10.33 4.79 -8.76
N ASP A 30 9.57 4.34 -9.75
CA ASP A 30 9.41 5.03 -11.04
C ASP A 30 8.18 5.94 -11.06
N LEU A 31 7.34 5.90 -10.02
CA LEU A 31 6.13 6.69 -9.89
C LEU A 31 6.22 7.63 -8.69
N GLN A 32 5.99 8.90 -8.94
CA GLN A 32 5.85 9.92 -7.92
C GLN A 32 4.38 10.35 -7.81
N ILE A 33 3.89 10.44 -6.58
CA ILE A 33 2.57 10.99 -6.29
C ILE A 33 2.73 12.33 -5.56
N MET A 34 1.95 13.32 -6.01
CA MET A 34 1.77 14.58 -5.29
C MET A 34 0.29 14.77 -4.99
N GLU A 35 -0.05 14.83 -3.72
CA GLU A 35 -1.40 15.13 -3.26
C GLU A 35 -1.68 16.62 -3.42
N LYS A 36 -2.81 16.95 -4.04
CA LYS A 36 -3.23 18.34 -4.31
C LYS A 36 -4.32 18.80 -3.37
N SER A 37 -5.30 17.94 -3.11
CA SER A 37 -6.39 18.19 -2.17
C SER A 37 -7.07 16.89 -1.77
N SER A 38 -7.76 16.89 -0.63
CA SER A 38 -8.54 15.76 -0.15
C SER A 38 -9.93 16.22 0.28
N LYS A 39 -10.92 15.32 0.14
CA LYS A 39 -12.30 15.53 0.58
C LYS A 39 -12.81 14.26 1.26
N GLY A 40 -12.95 14.34 2.58
CA GLY A 40 -13.60 13.31 3.37
C GLY A 40 -15.13 13.36 3.26
N SER A 41 -15.76 12.21 3.42
CA SER A 41 -17.21 12.07 3.56
C SER A 41 -17.58 10.80 4.31
N THR A 42 -18.71 10.83 5.00
CA THR A 42 -19.23 9.67 5.74
C THR A 42 -20.60 9.31 5.21
N ALA A 43 -20.85 8.03 5.01
CA ALA A 43 -22.14 7.50 4.58
C ALA A 43 -22.66 6.46 5.56
N ASN A 44 -23.98 6.43 5.77
CA ASN A 44 -24.67 5.36 6.48
C ASN A 44 -25.60 4.64 5.50
N ARG A 45 -25.42 3.31 5.37
CA ARG A 45 -26.29 2.47 4.56
C ARG A 45 -26.67 1.23 5.36
N GLY A 46 -27.95 1.11 5.70
CA GLY A 46 -28.48 -0.05 6.43
C GLY A 46 -27.85 -0.23 7.82
N GLY A 47 -27.51 0.87 8.50
CA GLY A 47 -26.88 0.83 9.83
C GLY A 47 -25.36 0.66 9.80
N VAL A 48 -24.75 0.48 8.63
CA VAL A 48 -23.29 0.42 8.48
C VAL A 48 -22.75 1.80 8.10
N ILE A 49 -21.77 2.27 8.88
CA ILE A 49 -21.07 3.53 8.62
C ILE A 49 -19.83 3.22 7.78
N PHE A 50 -19.64 3.99 6.70
CA PHE A 50 -18.44 3.95 5.87
C PHE A 50 -17.87 5.36 5.77
N PHE A 51 -16.56 5.45 5.95
CA PHE A 51 -15.79 6.67 5.76
C PHE A 51 -15.11 6.59 4.41
N LYS A 52 -15.13 7.69 3.66
CA LYS A 52 -14.57 7.80 2.32
C LYS A 52 -13.69 9.02 2.23
N ASN A 53 -12.55 8.89 1.57
CA ASN A 53 -11.66 9.99 1.30
C ASN A 53 -11.35 10.04 -0.20
N LEU A 54 -11.75 11.11 -0.86
CA LEU A 54 -11.42 11.35 -2.27
C LEU A 54 -10.24 12.32 -2.33
N VAL A 55 -9.14 11.89 -2.93
CA VAL A 55 -7.89 12.66 -2.99
C VAL A 55 -7.56 12.95 -4.45
N LEU A 56 -7.40 14.23 -4.77
CA LEU A 56 -6.87 14.68 -6.05
C LEU A 56 -5.34 14.54 -6.02
N ILE A 57 -4.79 13.75 -6.93
CA ILE A 57 -3.35 13.52 -7.04
C ILE A 57 -2.81 13.93 -8.41
N SER A 58 -1.53 14.30 -8.45
CA SER A 58 -0.71 14.16 -9.65
C SER A 58 0.11 12.88 -9.56
N LEU A 59 0.02 12.04 -10.59
CA LEU A 59 0.87 10.88 -10.80
C LEU A 59 1.87 11.23 -11.91
N ARG A 60 3.15 11.15 -11.60
CA ARG A 60 4.25 11.41 -12.54
C ARG A 60 5.11 10.18 -12.70
N ASN A 61 5.46 9.85 -13.94
CA ASN A 61 6.50 8.86 -14.22
C ASN A 61 7.86 9.55 -14.12
N VAL A 62 8.61 9.26 -13.06
CA VAL A 62 9.98 9.75 -12.82
C VAL A 62 11.05 8.73 -13.24
N GLY A 63 10.62 7.56 -13.72
CA GLY A 63 11.49 6.52 -14.26
C GLY A 63 11.94 6.79 -15.70
N THR A 64 12.54 5.78 -16.30
CA THR A 64 13.09 5.84 -17.67
C THR A 64 12.31 5.01 -18.69
N THR A 65 11.30 4.27 -18.25
CA THR A 65 10.47 3.39 -19.08
C THR A 65 9.02 3.82 -19.04
N ASP A 66 8.28 3.51 -20.10
CA ASP A 66 6.83 3.66 -20.14
C ASP A 66 6.16 2.84 -19.03
N VAL A 67 5.14 3.43 -18.39
CA VAL A 67 4.31 2.75 -17.38
C VAL A 67 2.92 2.53 -17.95
N ASP A 68 2.46 1.28 -17.95
CA ASP A 68 1.07 0.95 -18.27
C ASP A 68 0.21 1.18 -17.03
N LEU A 69 -0.69 2.17 -17.11
CA LEU A 69 -1.52 2.62 -15.99
C LEU A 69 -2.48 1.54 -15.49
N LYS A 70 -2.82 0.55 -16.32
CA LYS A 70 -3.66 -0.60 -15.90
C LYS A 70 -2.99 -1.48 -14.85
N ASN A 71 -1.66 -1.42 -14.76
CA ASN A 71 -0.88 -2.19 -13.80
C ASN A 71 -0.63 -1.41 -12.51
N VAL A 72 -1.09 -0.16 -12.43
CA VAL A 72 -0.85 0.71 -11.27
C VAL A 72 -1.99 0.56 -10.27
N CYS A 73 -1.63 0.23 -9.03
CA CYS A 73 -2.54 0.26 -7.88
C CYS A 73 -2.07 1.31 -6.87
N PHE A 74 -3.06 1.92 -6.21
CA PHE A 74 -2.84 2.91 -5.17
C PHE A 74 -3.11 2.29 -3.80
N PHE A 75 -2.43 2.78 -2.78
CA PHE A 75 -2.65 2.39 -1.39
C PHE A 75 -2.24 3.52 -0.46
N LEU A 76 -2.82 3.52 0.74
CA LEU A 76 -2.44 4.46 1.78
C LEU A 76 -1.16 3.95 2.46
N ALA A 77 -0.15 4.81 2.52
CA ALA A 77 1.05 4.58 3.31
C ALA A 77 0.70 4.61 4.79
N ASP A 78 1.40 3.78 5.56
CA ASP A 78 1.27 3.70 7.01
C ASP A 78 -0.18 3.45 7.49
N ASP A 79 -1.04 2.79 6.70
CA ASP A 79 -2.35 2.33 7.19
C ASP A 79 -2.11 1.28 8.28
N PRO A 80 -2.17 1.66 9.57
CA PRO A 80 -1.73 0.80 10.66
C PRO A 80 -2.70 -0.36 10.88
N THR A 81 -3.88 -0.27 10.28
CA THR A 81 -4.96 -1.25 10.42
C THR A 81 -5.14 -2.11 9.17
N ASN A 82 -4.56 -1.70 8.03
CA ASN A 82 -4.77 -2.28 6.70
C ASN A 82 -6.26 -2.46 6.36
N LYS A 83 -7.12 -1.58 6.89
CA LYS A 83 -8.58 -1.63 6.69
C LYS A 83 -9.02 -0.77 5.50
N SER A 84 -8.17 0.15 5.06
CA SER A 84 -8.49 1.04 3.95
C SER A 84 -8.38 0.31 2.63
N LYS A 85 -9.37 0.53 1.76
CA LYS A 85 -9.40 -0.02 0.40
C LYS A 85 -9.54 1.09 -0.61
N VAL A 86 -8.95 0.93 -1.78
CA VAL A 86 -9.27 1.75 -2.95
C VAL A 86 -10.73 1.47 -3.32
N ASP A 87 -11.54 2.52 -3.31
CA ASP A 87 -12.97 2.49 -3.64
C ASP A 87 -13.22 3.04 -5.06
N THR A 88 -12.42 4.01 -5.49
CA THR A 88 -12.58 4.64 -6.82
C THR A 88 -11.23 5.07 -7.38
N VAL A 89 -11.03 4.91 -8.67
CA VAL A 89 -9.89 5.47 -9.40
C VAL A 89 -10.46 6.13 -10.65
N GLU A 90 -10.16 7.42 -10.85
CA GLU A 90 -10.57 8.11 -12.07
C GLU A 90 -9.91 7.44 -13.29
N GLU A 91 -10.68 7.22 -14.36
CA GLU A 91 -10.29 6.35 -15.50
C GLU A 91 -8.89 6.63 -16.03
N LYS A 92 -8.54 7.91 -16.20
CA LYS A 92 -7.25 8.34 -16.73
C LYS A 92 -6.04 7.98 -15.84
N LEU A 93 -6.26 7.63 -14.57
CA LEU A 93 -5.22 7.10 -13.68
C LEU A 93 -5.08 5.57 -13.76
N ASN A 94 -5.95 4.90 -14.51
CA ASN A 94 -6.03 3.45 -14.62
C ASN A 94 -5.96 2.94 -16.08
N THR A 95 -5.87 3.83 -17.06
CA THR A 95 -5.83 3.46 -18.48
C THR A 95 -4.78 4.25 -19.25
N GLY A 96 -4.19 3.61 -20.26
CA GLY A 96 -3.20 4.22 -21.14
C GLY A 96 -1.75 4.08 -20.65
N ILE A 97 -0.84 4.75 -21.35
CA ILE A 97 0.60 4.70 -21.09
C ILE A 97 1.06 6.05 -20.56
N LEU A 98 1.68 6.04 -19.38
CA LEU A 98 2.33 7.20 -18.79
C LEU A 98 3.83 7.18 -19.15
N LYS A 99 4.23 8.05 -20.08
CA LYS A 99 5.61 8.12 -20.58
C LYS A 99 6.56 8.73 -19.55
N PRO A 100 7.88 8.47 -19.62
CA PRO A 100 8.89 9.13 -18.80
C PRO A 100 8.73 10.66 -18.78
N GLY A 101 8.73 11.24 -17.58
CA GLY A 101 8.55 12.68 -17.36
C GLY A 101 7.12 13.19 -17.48
N GLN A 102 6.18 12.38 -17.99
CA GLN A 102 4.78 12.76 -18.11
C GLN A 102 4.10 12.75 -16.74
N GLU A 103 3.15 13.67 -16.58
CA GLU A 103 2.30 13.79 -15.41
C GLU A 103 0.83 13.74 -15.81
N ILE A 104 0.02 13.09 -14.98
CA ILE A 104 -1.43 13.09 -15.10
C ILE A 104 -2.07 13.39 -13.74
N THR A 105 -3.13 14.18 -13.73
CA THR A 105 -3.84 14.55 -12.50
C THR A 105 -5.21 13.91 -12.48
N GLY A 106 -5.59 13.23 -11.41
CA GLY A 106 -6.92 12.63 -11.25
C GLY A 106 -7.25 12.29 -9.80
N ASN A 107 -8.47 11.84 -9.57
CA ASN A 107 -8.93 11.47 -8.23
C ASN A 107 -8.73 9.98 -7.93
N VAL A 108 -8.29 9.69 -6.71
CA VAL A 108 -8.29 8.35 -6.11
C VAL A 108 -9.11 8.41 -4.84
N GLY A 109 -10.09 7.52 -4.72
CA GLY A 109 -10.99 7.38 -3.58
C GLY A 109 -10.61 6.17 -2.73
N PHE A 110 -10.52 6.37 -1.43
CA PHE A 110 -10.31 5.32 -0.43
C PHE A 110 -11.53 5.22 0.47
N SER A 111 -11.77 4.04 1.05
CA SER A 111 -12.81 3.81 2.05
C SER A 111 -12.35 2.89 3.17
N ALA A 112 -12.88 3.12 4.37
CA ALA A 112 -12.64 2.31 5.56
C ALA A 112 -13.91 2.24 6.44
N PRO A 113 -14.03 1.24 7.32
CA PRO A 113 -15.14 1.15 8.29
C PRO A 113 -14.97 2.12 9.49
N ASP A 114 -13.84 2.81 9.59
CA ASP A 114 -13.51 3.75 10.64
C ASP A 114 -12.79 4.99 10.08
N VAL A 115 -12.42 5.93 10.94
CA VAL A 115 -11.81 7.22 10.57
C VAL A 115 -10.38 7.12 10.04
N SER A 116 -9.76 5.93 10.06
CA SER A 116 -8.37 5.71 9.62
C SER A 116 -8.10 6.15 8.18
N VAL A 117 -9.13 6.17 7.31
CA VAL A 117 -9.03 6.66 5.93
C VAL A 117 -8.65 8.15 5.82
N TYR A 118 -8.72 8.89 6.93
CA TYR A 118 -8.29 10.29 7.04
C TYR A 118 -6.92 10.45 7.70
N GLU A 119 -6.39 9.42 8.34
CA GLU A 119 -5.16 9.43 9.15
C GLU A 119 -4.05 8.63 8.47
N PHE A 120 -3.66 9.03 7.26
CA PHE A 120 -2.66 8.33 6.45
C PHE A 120 -1.40 9.17 6.23
N GLY A 121 -0.24 8.51 6.09
CA GLY A 121 1.06 9.18 5.88
C GLY A 121 1.27 9.71 4.46
N GLY A 122 0.44 9.25 3.52
CA GLY A 122 0.39 9.68 2.12
C GLY A 122 -0.15 8.57 1.22
N ILE A 123 -0.31 8.85 -0.08
CA ILE A 123 -0.68 7.85 -1.09
C ILE A 123 0.58 7.33 -1.79
N GLN A 124 0.66 6.01 -1.93
CA GLN A 124 1.69 5.33 -2.70
C GLN A 124 1.09 4.59 -3.89
N ALA A 125 1.88 4.47 -4.96
CA ALA A 125 1.57 3.64 -6.12
C ALA A 125 2.51 2.44 -6.19
N SER A 126 2.00 1.31 -6.65
CA SER A 126 2.80 0.13 -7.00
C SER A 126 2.40 -0.36 -8.38
N MET A 127 3.35 -1.02 -9.07
CA MET A 127 3.07 -1.81 -10.27
C MET A 127 2.94 -3.31 -9.94
N ASN A 128 3.08 -3.68 -8.67
CA ASN A 128 2.92 -5.05 -8.16
C ASN A 128 1.67 -5.09 -7.28
N CYS A 129 0.54 -5.29 -7.93
CA CYS A 129 -0.76 -5.30 -7.28
C CYS A 129 -1.08 -6.72 -6.78
N PRO A 130 -1.51 -6.87 -5.52
CA PRO A 130 -1.94 -8.16 -4.97
C PRO A 130 -3.28 -8.62 -5.54
#